data_AF-A0A3D3F9W0-F1
#
_entry.id   AF-A0A3D3F9W0-F1
#
_cell.length_a   1.000
_cell.length_b   1.000
_cell.length_c   1.000
_cell.angle_alpha   90.00
_cell.angle_beta   90.00
_cell.angle_gamma   90.00
#
_symmetry.space_group_name_H-M   'P 1'
#
loop_
_entity.id
_entity.type
_entity.pdbx_description
1 polymer ?
#
loop_
_entity_poly.entity_id
_entity_poly.type
_entity_poly.pdbx_seq_one_letter_code
_entity_poly.pdbx_strand_id
1 'polypeptide(L)'
;NDFGEIKDNASPQLAQIRRDLATTMNGISKSLNAILRKAQSEGFVDKDVAPTMRDGRLVIPVNPSYKRKLKGIVHDESASG
;
A
#
# COMPACT_ATOMS: atom_id res chain seq x y z
N ASN A 1 18.45 22.38 23.24
CA ASN A 1 17.66 22.08 22.03
C ASN A 1 18.46 21.11 21.19
N ASP A 2 18.51 19.84 21.63
CA ASP A 2 19.34 18.76 21.09
C ASP A 2 18.54 17.88 20.14
N PHE A 3 18.01 18.48 19.08
CA PHE A 3 17.53 17.70 17.94
C PHE A 3 18.64 17.69 16.92
N GLY A 4 19.27 16.53 16.75
CA GLY A 4 20.19 16.21 15.66
C GLY A 4 19.44 16.23 14.32
N GLU A 5 18.97 17.40 13.92
CA GLU A 5 18.44 17.67 12.60
C GLU A 5 19.61 17.62 11.62
N ILE A 6 19.82 16.43 11.06
CA ILE A 6 20.55 16.28 9.82
C ILE A 6 19.83 17.17 8.81
N LYS A 7 20.40 18.36 8.54
CA LYS A 7 19.92 19.27 7.49
C LYS A 7 19.68 18.46 6.21
N ASP A 8 18.64 18.77 5.44
CA ASP A 8 18.37 18.10 4.16
C ASP A 8 19.54 18.22 3.15
N ASN A 9 20.53 19.07 3.45
CA ASN A 9 21.80 19.21 2.72
C ASN A 9 22.97 18.35 3.25
N ALA A 10 22.77 17.52 4.28
CA ALA A 10 23.89 16.87 4.99
C ALA A 10 24.60 15.78 4.19
N SER A 11 23.95 15.21 3.17
CA SER A 11 24.56 14.32 2.17
C SER A 11 23.67 14.27 0.91
N PRO A 12 24.20 14.56 -0.29
CA PRO A 12 23.48 14.35 -1.55
C PRO A 12 22.97 12.91 -1.71
N GLN A 13 23.68 11.93 -1.16
CA GLN A 13 23.28 10.52 -1.20
C GLN A 13 22.03 10.27 -0.34
N LEU A 14 21.93 10.85 0.86
CA LEU A 14 20.75 10.70 1.72
C LEU A 14 19.49 11.29 1.07
N ALA A 15 19.62 12.46 0.44
CA ALA A 15 18.53 13.09 -0.29
C ALA A 15 18.10 12.27 -1.53
N GLN A 16 19.04 11.57 -2.19
CA GLN A 16 18.72 10.65 -3.28
C GLN A 16 17.95 9.43 -2.76
N ILE A 17 18.44 8.77 -1.71
CA ILE A 17 17.79 7.60 -1.11
C ILE A 17 16.36 7.94 -0.66
N ARG A 18 16.15 9.10 -0.03
CA ARG A 18 14.80 9.55 0.38
C ARG A 18 13.87 9.77 -0.81
N ARG A 19 14.36 10.35 -1.91
CA ARG A 19 13.59 10.54 -3.15
C ARG A 19 13.26 9.21 -3.81
N ASP A 20 14.20 8.28 -3.84
CA ASP A 20 14.00 6.94 -4.40
C ASP A 20 12.96 6.18 -3.59
N LEU A 21 13.06 6.22 -2.25
CA LEU A 21 12.06 5.64 -1.35
C LEU A 21 10.66 6.21 -1.63
N ALA A 22 10.53 7.54 -1.71
CA ALA A 22 9.25 8.18 -2.00
C ALA A 22 8.71 7.79 -3.38
N THR A 23 9.58 7.67 -4.39
CA THR A 23 9.21 7.26 -5.75
C THR A 23 8.72 5.81 -5.77
N THR A 24 9.44 4.90 -5.11
CA THR A 24 9.04 3.50 -4.98
C THR A 24 7.71 3.36 -4.24
N MET A 25 7.52 4.08 -3.12
CA MET A 25 6.27 4.06 -2.36
C MET A 25 5.09 4.62 -3.18
N ASN A 26 5.31 5.67 -3.96
CA ASN A 26 4.32 6.18 -4.91
C ASN A 26 3.99 5.17 -6.00
N GLY A 27 4.99 4.45 -6.51
CA GLY A 27 4.81 3.36 -7.47
C GLY A 27 3.93 2.25 -6.91
N ILE A 28 4.25 1.76 -5.71
CA ILE A 28 3.47 0.73 -5.00
C ILE A 28 2.02 1.20 -4.79
N SER A 29 1.84 2.44 -4.30
CA SER A 29 0.51 3.01 -4.07
C SER A 29 -0.31 3.12 -5.37
N LYS A 30 0.31 3.50 -6.48
CA LYS A 30 -0.34 3.54 -7.80
C LYS A 30 -0.74 2.15 -8.29
N SER A 31 0.17 1.18 -8.20
CA SER A 31 -0.11 -0.21 -8.59
C SER A 31 -1.25 -0.79 -7.75
N LEU A 32 -1.25 -0.57 -6.44
CA LEU A 32 -2.31 -1.06 -5.57
C LEU A 32 -3.66 -0.39 -5.86
N ASN A 33 -3.68 0.92 -6.12
CA ASN A 33 -4.90 1.61 -6.55
C ASN A 33 -5.43 1.10 -7.90
N ALA A 34 -4.54 0.76 -8.84
CA ALA A 34 -4.95 0.17 -10.12
C ALA A 34 -5.57 -1.23 -9.92
N ILE A 35 -4.97 -2.06 -9.06
CA ILE A 35 -5.51 -3.37 -8.69
C ILE A 35 -6.87 -3.23 -8.01
N LEU A 36 -7.01 -2.30 -7.06
CA LEU A 36 -8.28 -2.01 -6.38
C LEU A 36 -9.36 -1.61 -7.38
N ARG A 37 -9.08 -0.64 -8.26
CA ARG A 37 -10.03 -0.19 -9.28
C ARG A 37 -10.47 -1.32 -10.21
N LYS A 38 -9.53 -2.18 -10.60
CA LYS A 38 -9.84 -3.37 -11.40
C LYS A 38 -10.73 -4.33 -10.63
N ALA A 39 -10.39 -4.63 -9.38
CA ALA A 39 -11.19 -5.49 -8.50
C ALA A 39 -12.62 -4.96 -8.31
N GLN A 40 -12.78 -3.64 -8.14
CA GLN A 40 -14.08 -2.97 -8.06
C GLN A 40 -14.86 -3.04 -9.37
N SER A 41 -14.19 -2.88 -10.52
CA SER A 41 -14.83 -3.00 -11.84
C SER A 41 -15.29 -4.43 -12.15
N GLU A 42 -14.58 -5.43 -11.64
CA GLU A 42 -14.89 -6.86 -11.79
C GLU A 42 -15.89 -7.36 -10.74
N GLY A 43 -16.27 -6.51 -9.77
CA GLY A 43 -17.23 -6.84 -8.70
C GLY A 43 -16.68 -7.74 -7.60
N PHE A 44 -15.34 -7.84 -7.47
CA PHE A 44 -14.68 -8.62 -6.41
C PHE A 44 -14.54 -7.87 -5.09
N VAL A 45 -14.59 -6.53 -5.17
CA VAL A 45 -14.45 -5.61 -4.05
C VAL A 45 -15.53 -4.54 -4.19
N ASP A 46 -16.18 -4.19 -3.09
CA ASP A 46 -17.22 -3.16 -3.11
C ASP A 46 -16.61 -1.76 -3.37
N LYS A 47 -17.43 -0.86 -3.93
CA LYS A 47 -16.95 0.46 -4.39
C LYS A 47 -16.57 1.39 -3.24
N ASP A 48 -17.09 1.14 -2.06
CA ASP A 48 -16.86 1.84 -0.80
C ASP A 48 -15.65 1.30 -0.02
N VAL A 49 -15.09 0.16 -0.43
CA VAL A 49 -13.91 -0.42 0.21
C VAL A 49 -12.65 0.35 -0.17
N ALA A 50 -11.99 0.91 0.84
CA ALA A 50 -10.69 1.56 0.71
C ALA A 50 -9.53 0.62 1.13
N PRO A 51 -8.32 0.83 0.61
CA PRO A 51 -7.12 0.17 1.13
C PRO A 51 -6.95 0.47 2.62
N THR A 52 -6.56 -0.54 3.39
CA THR A 52 -6.29 -0.42 4.83
C THR A 52 -4.87 -0.85 5.15
N MET A 53 -4.39 -0.52 6.34
CA MET A 53 -3.05 -0.90 6.80
C MET A 53 -3.15 -2.10 7.76
N ARG A 54 -2.39 -3.16 7.47
CA ARG A 54 -2.18 -4.34 8.35
C ARG A 54 -0.68 -4.56 8.49
N ASP A 55 -0.17 -4.58 9.72
CA ASP A 55 1.26 -4.78 10.03
C ASP A 55 2.23 -3.88 9.22
N GLY A 56 1.83 -2.62 9.00
CA GLY A 56 2.63 -1.68 8.20
C GLY A 56 2.58 -1.93 6.68
N ARG A 57 1.72 -2.83 6.20
CA ARG A 57 1.49 -3.10 4.77
C ARG A 57 0.12 -2.62 4.33
N LEU A 58 0.07 -2.06 3.12
CA LEU A 58 -1.17 -1.66 2.48
C LEU A 58 -1.88 -2.91 1.93
N VAL A 59 -3.11 -3.15 2.37
CA VAL A 59 -3.91 -4.32 1.98
C VAL A 59 -5.27 -3.89 1.44
N ILE A 60 -5.86 -4.71 0.56
CA ILE A 60 -7.21 -4.49 0.02
C ILE A 60 -8.15 -5.49 0.71
N PRO A 61 -9.17 -5.03 1.46
CA PRO A 61 -10.21 -5.91 1.96
C PRO A 61 -10.98 -6.53 0.78
N VAL A 62 -11.14 -7.84 0.77
CA VAL A 62 -11.93 -8.56 -0.24
C VAL A 62 -12.89 -9.52 0.45
N ASN A 63 -14.05 -9.75 -0.14
CA ASN A 63 -14.94 -10.79 0.36
C ASN A 63 -14.26 -12.17 0.19
N PRO A 64 -14.35 -13.08 1.19
CA PRO A 64 -13.75 -14.42 1.13
C PRO A 64 -14.09 -15.21 -0.14
N SER A 65 -15.29 -15.02 -0.70
CA SER A 65 -15.72 -15.68 -1.95
C SER A 65 -14.86 -15.28 -3.16
N TYR A 66 -14.23 -14.10 -3.14
CA TYR A 66 -13.43 -13.58 -4.24
C TYR A 66 -11.91 -13.59 -3.97
N LYS A 67 -11.45 -14.07 -2.80
CA LYS A 67 -10.02 -14.07 -2.42
C LYS A 67 -9.10 -14.83 -3.38
N ARG A 68 -9.63 -15.80 -4.13
CA ARG A 68 -8.90 -16.58 -5.16
C ARG A 68 -8.96 -15.97 -6.57
N LYS A 69 -9.78 -14.95 -6.78
CA LYS A 69 -9.95 -14.28 -8.08
C LYS A 69 -8.97 -13.12 -8.26
N LEU A 70 -8.53 -12.51 -7.16
CA LEU A 70 -7.46 -11.52 -7.16
C LEU A 70 -6.09 -12.20 -7.16
N LYS A 71 -5.19 -11.77 -8.06
CA LYS A 71 -3.79 -12.16 -8.01
C LYS A 71 -3.10 -11.37 -6.89
N GLY A 72 -2.61 -12.05 -5.86
CA GLY A 72 -1.93 -11.42 -4.74
C GLY A 72 -1.55 -12.40 -3.64
N ILE A 73 -1.00 -11.88 -2.56
CA ILE A 73 -0.71 -12.62 -1.33
C ILE A 73 -1.79 -12.29 -0.31
N VAL A 74 -2.42 -13.30 0.27
CA VAL A 74 -3.35 -13.12 1.39
C VAL A 74 -2.52 -12.87 2.64
N HIS A 75 -2.68 -11.69 3.23
CA HIS A 75 -1.94 -11.30 4.44
C HIS A 75 -2.57 -11.78 5.73
N ASP A 76 -3.89 -11.67 5.84
CA ASP A 76 -4.67 -12.05 7.01
C ASP A 76 -6.12 -12.34 6.57
N GLU A 77 -6.82 -13.24 7.27
CA GLU A 77 -8.23 -13.57 7.04
C GLU A 77 -9.00 -13.24 8.31
N SER A 78 -9.82 -12.19 8.26
CA SER A 78 -10.67 -11.84 9.41
C SER A 78 -11.71 -12.94 9.65
N ALA A 79 -11.63 -13.62 10.79
CA ALA A 79 -12.58 -14.64 11.22
C ALA A 79 -13.91 -14.07 11.76
N SER A 80 -13.98 -12.75 11.97
CA SER A 80 -15.21 -12.04 12.32
C SER A 80 -16.02 -11.81 11.04
N GLY A 81 -16.82 -12.81 10.68
CA GLY A 81 -17.90 -12.66 9.68
C GLY A 81 -18.97 -11.68 10.15
#